data_AF-A0A0B7KH64-F1
#
_entry.id   AF-A0A0B7KH64-F1
#
_cell.length_a   1.000
_cell.length_b   1.000
_cell.length_c   1.000
_cell.angle_alpha   90.00
_cell.angle_beta   90.00
_cell.angle_gamma   90.00
#
_symmetry.space_group_name_H-M   'P 1'
#
loop_
_entity.id
_entity.type
_entity.pdbx_description
1 polymer ?
#
loop_
_entity_poly.entity_id
_entity_poly.type
_entity_poly.pdbx_seq_one_letter_code
_entity_poly.pdbx_strand_id
1 'polypeptide(L)'
;MNEEDHRGEVERAVFRKLLEDKQFSAAEAVQQITAQTYAAAASQDTDAVGLHAYHVACYVLDLATDVRHDQQSQLLEFIRLLKQQVVPDTKQGGTLKLDNQEFWSDTPRMMVLIREFYHRSAPCEDRNTAKDDYQYENVMAFLAQMTENDLFKPEEGISWSMPSLTDVFHPDAPSILRRAEIRCVCMWMIYAPNRVRKSALLPYRDDAKNGFELGYWEKWRALLQKYLDIFLDEDTQNLMHTALSSMETAEQVTL
;
A
#
# COMPACT_ATOMS: atom_id res chain seq x y z
N MET A 1 -25.03 -9.59 1.78
CA MET A 1 -25.01 -8.47 0.82
C MET A 1 -26.21 -7.61 1.19
N ASN A 2 -26.01 -6.73 2.17
CA ASN A 2 -27.05 -5.95 2.85
C ASN A 2 -26.99 -4.50 2.35
N GLU A 3 -28.01 -3.69 2.63
CA GLU A 3 -28.28 -2.30 2.20
C GLU A 3 -27.13 -1.26 2.25
N GLU A 4 -25.92 -1.63 2.68
CA GLU A 4 -24.68 -0.85 2.52
C GLU A 4 -24.18 -0.80 1.06
N ASP A 5 -24.60 -1.73 0.20
CA ASP A 5 -24.09 -1.91 -1.18
C ASP A 5 -24.43 -0.77 -2.17
N HIS A 6 -25.36 0.12 -1.82
CA HIS A 6 -25.67 1.32 -2.63
C HIS A 6 -24.85 2.56 -2.22
N ARG A 7 -24.17 2.53 -1.08
CA ARG A 7 -23.31 3.64 -0.64
C ARG A 7 -21.94 3.39 -1.27
N GLY A 8 -21.45 4.34 -2.07
CA GLY A 8 -20.18 4.18 -2.79
C GLY A 8 -20.32 4.03 -4.31
N GLU A 9 -21.53 4.00 -4.88
CA GLU A 9 -21.71 3.85 -6.33
C GLU A 9 -21.05 4.96 -7.14
N VAL A 10 -20.99 6.18 -6.59
CA VAL A 10 -20.38 7.32 -7.27
C VAL A 10 -18.86 7.20 -7.28
N GLU A 11 -18.26 6.85 -6.14
CA GLU A 11 -16.84 6.54 -5.99
C GLU A 11 -16.46 5.39 -6.93
N ARG A 12 -17.26 4.31 -6.95
CA ARG A 12 -17.08 3.18 -7.86
C ARG A 12 -17.07 3.60 -9.31
N ALA A 13 -18.00 4.48 -9.71
CA ALA A 13 -18.09 4.96 -11.07
C ALA A 13 -16.88 5.81 -11.46
N VAL A 14 -16.35 6.62 -10.54
CA VAL A 14 -15.11 7.39 -10.76
C VAL A 14 -13.93 6.45 -10.98
N PHE A 15 -13.74 5.47 -10.10
CA PHE A 15 -12.62 4.53 -10.18
C PHE A 15 -12.71 3.60 -11.39
N ARG A 16 -13.92 3.17 -11.78
CA ARG A 16 -14.12 2.43 -13.02
C ARG A 16 -13.68 3.24 -14.25
N LYS A 17 -14.08 4.51 -14.33
CA LYS A 17 -13.65 5.40 -15.42
C LYS A 17 -12.14 5.58 -15.45
N LEU A 18 -11.52 5.74 -14.28
CA LEU A 18 -10.06 5.87 -14.18
C LEU A 18 -9.33 4.67 -14.78
N LEU A 19 -9.89 3.46 -14.73
CA LEU A 19 -9.27 2.29 -15.34
C LEU A 19 -9.66 2.05 -16.80
N GLU A 20 -10.92 2.29 -17.15
CA GLU A 20 -11.48 1.89 -18.44
C GLU A 20 -11.35 2.99 -19.51
N ASP A 21 -11.36 4.25 -19.11
CA ASP A 21 -11.32 5.40 -20.02
C ASP A 21 -9.93 6.05 -20.03
N LYS A 22 -9.19 5.82 -21.12
CA LYS A 22 -7.84 6.38 -21.32
C LYS A 22 -7.80 7.90 -21.38
N GLN A 23 -8.94 8.57 -21.61
CA GLN A 23 -9.03 10.02 -21.60
C GLN A 23 -9.32 10.56 -20.21
N PHE A 24 -9.82 9.73 -19.29
CA PHE A 24 -10.14 10.11 -17.93
C PHE A 24 -8.89 10.13 -17.06
N SER A 25 -8.49 11.31 -16.62
CA SER A 25 -7.26 11.53 -15.87
C SER A 25 -7.44 11.37 -14.36
N ALA A 26 -6.34 11.11 -13.66
CA ALA A 26 -6.30 11.14 -12.20
C ALA A 26 -6.77 12.49 -11.63
N ALA A 27 -6.49 13.61 -12.31
CA ALA A 27 -6.94 14.94 -11.90
C ALA A 27 -8.47 15.07 -11.96
N GLU A 28 -9.11 14.57 -13.01
CA GLU A 28 -10.58 14.55 -13.11
C GLU A 28 -11.23 13.64 -12.07
N ALA A 29 -10.60 12.50 -11.77
CA ALA A 29 -11.03 11.63 -10.69
C ALA A 29 -10.98 12.35 -9.33
N VAL A 30 -9.87 13.04 -9.02
CA VAL A 30 -9.70 13.82 -7.78
C VAL A 30 -10.73 14.94 -7.68
N GLN A 31 -11.01 15.65 -8.78
CA GLN A 31 -12.05 16.68 -8.79
C GLN A 31 -13.43 16.10 -8.41
N GLN A 32 -13.81 14.95 -8.97
CA GLN A 32 -15.08 14.31 -8.68
C GLN A 32 -15.15 13.80 -7.24
N ILE A 33 -14.09 13.16 -6.73
CA ILE A 33 -14.03 12.71 -5.33
C ILE A 33 -14.10 13.89 -4.37
N THR A 34 -13.36 14.97 -4.65
CA THR A 34 -13.33 16.15 -3.77
C THR A 34 -14.69 16.85 -3.77
N ALA A 35 -15.35 16.97 -4.92
CA ALA A 35 -16.73 17.48 -5.01
C ALA A 35 -17.71 16.67 -4.15
N GLN A 36 -17.56 15.34 -4.11
CA GLN A 36 -18.35 14.49 -3.21
C GLN A 36 -17.98 14.69 -1.75
N THR A 37 -16.70 14.91 -1.44
CA THR A 37 -16.27 15.25 -0.09
C THR A 37 -16.95 16.54 0.41
N TYR A 38 -17.03 17.57 -0.44
CA TYR A 38 -17.75 18.80 -0.12
C TYR A 38 -19.23 18.53 0.17
N ALA A 39 -19.88 17.74 -0.69
CA ALA A 39 -21.29 17.39 -0.50
C ALA A 39 -21.51 16.60 0.81
N ALA A 40 -20.63 15.65 1.12
CA ALA A 40 -20.67 14.88 2.35
C ALA A 40 -20.45 15.76 3.60
N ALA A 41 -19.49 16.68 3.56
CA ALA A 41 -19.19 17.61 4.64
C ALA A 41 -20.34 18.59 4.92
N ALA A 42 -21.03 19.03 3.87
CA ALA A 42 -22.21 19.89 3.97
C ALA A 42 -23.48 19.14 4.41
N SER A 43 -23.48 17.80 4.37
CA SER A 43 -24.65 17.00 4.73
C SER A 43 -24.99 17.08 6.22
N GLN A 44 -26.25 16.82 6.57
CA GLN A 44 -26.68 16.72 7.97
C GLN A 44 -26.27 15.39 8.61
N ASP A 45 -25.87 14.41 7.79
CA ASP A 45 -25.38 13.12 8.24
C ASP A 45 -23.94 13.28 8.76
N THR A 46 -23.73 12.95 10.04
CA THR A 46 -22.42 13.06 10.69
C THR A 46 -21.43 12.01 10.19
N ASP A 47 -21.91 10.90 9.63
CA ASP A 47 -21.09 9.78 9.22
C ASP A 47 -20.76 9.80 7.73
N ALA A 48 -21.45 10.64 6.94
CA ALA A 48 -21.30 10.71 5.48
C ALA A 48 -19.85 10.92 5.03
N VAL A 49 -19.11 11.81 5.71
CA VAL A 49 -17.70 12.10 5.42
C VAL A 49 -16.81 10.88 5.69
N GLY A 50 -17.05 10.19 6.82
CA GLY A 50 -16.31 8.99 7.19
C GLY A 50 -16.59 7.81 6.25
N LEU A 51 -17.85 7.63 5.83
CA LEU A 51 -18.25 6.62 4.85
C LEU A 51 -17.68 6.90 3.45
N HIS A 52 -17.69 8.16 3.01
CA HIS A 52 -17.06 8.56 1.75
C HIS A 52 -15.56 8.22 1.73
N ALA A 53 -14.82 8.58 2.79
CA ALA A 53 -13.41 8.21 2.92
C ALA A 53 -13.19 6.70 2.90
N TYR A 54 -14.07 5.95 3.59
CA TYR A 54 -14.03 4.50 3.61
C TYR A 54 -14.18 3.90 2.20
N HIS A 55 -15.19 4.32 1.43
CA HIS A 55 -15.40 3.82 0.07
C HIS A 55 -14.25 4.17 -0.86
N VAL A 56 -13.73 5.40 -0.80
CA VAL A 56 -12.55 5.80 -1.60
C VAL A 56 -11.38 4.87 -1.32
N ALA A 57 -11.08 4.60 -0.05
CA ALA A 57 -9.99 3.70 0.33
C ALA A 57 -10.23 2.25 -0.13
N CYS A 58 -11.45 1.72 0.02
CA CYS A 58 -11.82 0.39 -0.46
C CYS A 58 -11.63 0.26 -1.96
N TYR A 59 -12.13 1.22 -2.76
CA TYR A 59 -11.98 1.15 -4.21
C TYR A 59 -10.53 1.31 -4.67
N VAL A 60 -9.74 2.18 -4.03
CA VAL A 60 -8.28 2.24 -4.30
C VAL A 60 -7.63 0.88 -4.10
N LEU A 61 -7.95 0.19 -3.00
CA LEU A 61 -7.39 -1.13 -2.67
C LEU A 61 -7.89 -2.23 -3.61
N ASP A 62 -9.17 -2.25 -3.94
CA ASP A 62 -9.74 -3.20 -4.91
C ASP A 62 -9.04 -3.04 -6.27
N LEU A 63 -8.84 -1.80 -6.72
CA LEU A 63 -8.11 -1.54 -7.95
C LEU A 63 -6.63 -1.91 -7.85
N ALA A 64 -5.97 -1.62 -6.74
CA ALA A 64 -4.58 -2.05 -6.51
C ALA A 64 -4.44 -3.58 -6.50
N THR A 65 -5.52 -4.30 -6.18
CA THR A 65 -5.56 -5.77 -6.19
C THR A 65 -5.69 -6.30 -7.62
N ASP A 66 -6.60 -5.72 -8.40
CA ASP A 66 -6.96 -6.22 -9.73
C ASP A 66 -6.06 -5.68 -10.86
N VAL A 67 -5.47 -4.50 -10.70
CA VAL A 67 -4.57 -3.88 -11.68
C VAL A 67 -3.15 -4.37 -11.45
N ARG A 68 -2.51 -4.82 -12.53
CA ARG A 68 -1.10 -5.23 -12.51
C ARG A 68 -0.21 -4.13 -11.94
N HIS A 69 0.74 -4.50 -11.11
CA HIS A 69 1.68 -3.57 -10.46
C HIS A 69 2.41 -2.60 -11.40
N ASP A 70 2.65 -2.97 -12.66
CA ASP A 70 3.30 -2.14 -13.68
C ASP A 70 2.35 -1.14 -14.37
N GLN A 71 1.05 -1.23 -14.06
CA GLN A 71 -0.02 -0.40 -14.63
C GLN A 71 -0.71 0.49 -13.59
N GLN A 72 -0.25 0.48 -12.33
CA GLN A 72 -0.86 1.24 -11.23
C GLN A 72 -0.49 2.73 -11.19
N SER A 73 0.26 3.25 -12.17
CA SER A 73 0.75 4.63 -12.19
C SER A 73 -0.36 5.69 -12.05
N GLN A 74 -1.52 5.48 -12.68
CA GLN A 74 -2.65 6.40 -12.53
C GLN A 74 -3.26 6.39 -11.12
N LEU A 75 -3.23 5.24 -10.44
CA LEU A 75 -3.71 5.13 -9.07
C LEU A 75 -2.78 5.84 -8.10
N LEU A 76 -1.47 5.72 -8.28
CA LEU A 76 -0.47 6.49 -7.51
C LEU A 76 -0.64 7.99 -7.73
N GLU A 77 -0.84 8.41 -8.98
CA GLU A 77 -1.05 9.81 -9.33
C GLU A 77 -2.34 10.36 -8.71
N PHE A 78 -3.41 9.57 -8.72
CA PHE A 78 -4.66 9.90 -8.05
C PHE A 78 -4.43 10.15 -6.56
N ILE A 79 -3.74 9.24 -5.85
CA ILE A 79 -3.44 9.42 -4.42
C ILE A 79 -2.59 10.67 -4.19
N ARG A 80 -1.55 10.88 -4.99
CA ARG A 80 -0.66 12.06 -4.89
C ARG A 80 -1.45 13.36 -5.00
N LEU A 81 -2.34 13.45 -5.99
CA LEU A 81 -3.17 14.63 -6.23
C LEU A 81 -4.26 14.80 -5.16
N LEU A 82 -4.84 13.70 -4.68
CA LEU A 82 -5.85 13.71 -3.62
C LEU A 82 -5.27 14.26 -2.31
N LYS A 83 -4.06 13.83 -1.93
CA LYS A 83 -3.37 14.33 -0.72
C LYS A 83 -3.07 15.83 -0.75
N GLN A 84 -3.09 16.46 -1.93
CA GLN A 84 -2.91 17.91 -2.07
C GLN A 84 -4.21 18.69 -1.91
N GLN A 85 -5.36 18.01 -1.78
CA GLN A 85 -6.65 18.67 -1.67
C GLN A 85 -6.91 19.12 -0.23
N VAL A 86 -7.22 20.41 -0.10
CA VAL A 86 -7.72 21.01 1.15
C VAL A 86 -9.22 21.18 1.00
N VAL A 87 -9.98 20.57 1.90
CA VAL A 87 -11.44 20.67 1.91
C VAL A 87 -11.86 21.60 3.06
N PRO A 88 -12.46 22.76 2.79
CA PRO A 88 -13.09 23.60 3.81
C PRO A 88 -14.12 22.87 4.68
N ASP A 89 -14.09 23.11 5.99
CA ASP A 89 -15.14 22.68 6.92
C ASP A 89 -16.28 23.72 6.92
N THR A 90 -17.42 23.35 6.33
CA THR A 90 -18.59 24.23 6.22
C THR A 90 -19.36 24.41 7.54
N LYS A 91 -19.11 23.56 8.55
CA LYS A 91 -19.82 23.58 9.84
C LYS A 91 -19.02 24.33 10.91
N GLN A 92 -17.73 24.08 10.99
CA GLN A 92 -16.85 24.62 12.04
C GLN A 92 -15.96 25.78 11.55
N GLY A 93 -15.86 25.95 10.22
CA GLY A 93 -14.87 26.84 9.60
C GLY A 93 -13.47 26.23 9.61
N GLY A 94 -12.60 26.72 8.72
CA GLY A 94 -11.24 26.18 8.55
C GLY A 94 -11.20 24.96 7.62
N THR A 95 -10.29 24.02 7.88
CA THR A 95 -10.10 22.80 7.08
C THR A 95 -10.85 21.63 7.71
N LEU A 96 -11.53 20.84 6.89
CA LEU A 96 -12.21 19.60 7.25
C LEU A 96 -11.19 18.62 7.84
N LYS A 97 -11.54 18.11 9.01
CA LYS A 97 -10.74 17.12 9.71
C LYS A 97 -11.56 15.88 10.01
N LEU A 98 -10.88 14.74 10.00
CA LEU A 98 -11.39 13.48 10.53
C LEU A 98 -10.37 12.97 11.55
N ASP A 99 -10.85 12.64 12.75
CA ASP A 99 -9.99 12.19 13.86
C ASP A 99 -8.83 13.15 14.18
N ASN A 100 -9.11 14.46 14.15
CA ASN A 100 -8.16 15.58 14.33
C ASN A 100 -7.06 15.73 13.28
N GLN A 101 -7.12 14.96 12.19
CA GLN A 101 -6.17 15.04 11.08
C GLN A 101 -6.82 15.66 9.85
N GLU A 102 -6.02 16.30 9.00
CA GLU A 102 -6.54 16.88 7.76
C GLU A 102 -7.07 15.77 6.84
N PHE A 103 -8.26 15.97 6.29
CA PHE A 103 -9.06 14.89 5.74
C PHE A 103 -8.35 14.07 4.64
N TRP A 104 -7.78 14.73 3.63
CA TRP A 104 -7.07 14.05 2.53
C TRP A 104 -5.55 14.04 2.68
N SER A 105 -4.93 15.10 3.20
CA SER A 105 -3.47 15.26 3.29
C SER A 105 -2.83 14.30 4.29
N ASP A 106 -3.45 14.08 5.45
CA ASP A 106 -2.96 13.15 6.47
C ASP A 106 -3.59 11.76 6.37
N THR A 107 -4.74 11.64 5.69
CA THR A 107 -5.44 10.38 5.29
C THR A 107 -5.41 9.18 6.28
N PRO A 108 -5.56 9.36 7.61
CA PRO A 108 -5.39 8.26 8.59
C PRO A 108 -6.32 7.09 8.32
N ARG A 109 -7.55 7.36 7.89
CA ARG A 109 -8.55 6.30 7.66
C ARG A 109 -8.22 5.45 6.43
N MET A 110 -7.66 6.05 5.38
CA MET A 110 -7.13 5.28 4.24
C MET A 110 -5.97 4.39 4.70
N MET A 111 -5.10 4.89 5.58
CA MET A 111 -3.97 4.11 6.11
C MET A 111 -4.43 2.95 7.00
N VAL A 112 -5.43 3.18 7.87
CA VAL A 112 -6.05 2.14 8.69
C VAL A 112 -6.65 1.05 7.81
N LEU A 113 -7.36 1.42 6.74
CA LEU A 113 -7.98 0.44 5.84
C LEU A 113 -6.96 -0.33 5.01
N ILE A 114 -5.91 0.35 4.55
CA ILE A 114 -4.76 -0.30 3.89
C ILE A 114 -4.14 -1.34 4.83
N ARG A 115 -3.91 -0.99 6.11
CA ARG A 115 -3.39 -1.91 7.11
C ARG A 115 -4.33 -3.10 7.34
N GLU A 116 -5.63 -2.84 7.49
CA GLU A 116 -6.63 -3.90 7.64
C GLU A 116 -6.67 -4.85 6.44
N PHE A 117 -6.61 -4.31 5.23
CA PHE A 117 -6.60 -5.09 4.00
C PHE A 117 -5.34 -5.95 3.90
N TYR A 118 -4.16 -5.38 4.17
CA TYR A 118 -2.90 -6.12 4.18
C TYR A 118 -2.97 -7.36 5.10
N HIS A 119 -3.56 -7.23 6.29
CA HIS A 119 -3.74 -8.35 7.22
C HIS A 119 -4.74 -9.40 6.70
N ARG A 120 -5.78 -9.00 5.96
CA ARG A 120 -6.81 -9.90 5.43
C ARG A 120 -6.40 -10.60 4.13
N SER A 121 -5.51 -9.98 3.36
CA SER A 121 -5.09 -10.43 2.04
C SER A 121 -3.84 -11.30 2.06
N ALA A 122 -3.17 -11.43 3.21
CA ALA A 122 -2.04 -12.33 3.36
C ALA A 122 -2.44 -13.78 2.97
N PRO A 123 -1.68 -14.44 2.08
CA PRO A 123 -2.01 -15.79 1.65
C PRO A 123 -2.11 -16.74 2.86
N CYS A 124 -3.29 -17.35 3.05
CA CYS A 124 -3.50 -18.41 4.03
C CYS A 124 -3.44 -19.77 3.33
N GLU A 125 -3.11 -20.84 4.07
CA GLU A 125 -2.89 -22.19 3.53
C GLU A 125 -4.07 -22.71 2.70
N ASP A 126 -5.29 -22.23 2.99
CA ASP A 126 -6.54 -22.63 2.33
C ASP A 126 -6.86 -21.85 1.04
N ARG A 127 -6.10 -20.80 0.69
CA ARG A 127 -6.38 -19.86 -0.43
C ARG A 127 -5.22 -19.72 -1.43
N ASN A 128 -4.55 -20.82 -1.75
CA ASN A 128 -3.43 -20.82 -2.70
C ASN A 128 -3.89 -21.04 -4.15
N THR A 129 -4.68 -20.13 -4.72
CA THR A 129 -4.82 -20.07 -6.18
C THR A 129 -3.77 -19.13 -6.77
N ALA A 130 -3.28 -19.40 -7.99
CA ALA A 130 -2.35 -18.49 -8.66
C ALA A 130 -2.92 -17.06 -8.79
N LYS A 131 -4.25 -16.92 -8.86
CA LYS A 131 -4.93 -15.62 -8.88
C LYS A 131 -4.73 -14.85 -7.57
N ASP A 132 -4.84 -15.54 -6.44
CA ASP A 132 -4.70 -14.93 -5.11
C ASP A 132 -3.24 -14.44 -4.89
N ASP A 133 -2.26 -15.20 -5.37
CA ASP A 133 -0.83 -14.80 -5.35
C ASP A 133 -0.60 -13.50 -6.14
N TYR A 134 -1.10 -13.43 -7.39
CA TYR A 134 -0.97 -12.22 -8.22
C TYR A 134 -1.67 -11.00 -7.62
N GLN A 135 -2.87 -11.19 -7.07
CA GLN A 135 -3.63 -10.12 -6.43
C GLN A 135 -2.90 -9.58 -5.19
N TYR A 136 -2.32 -10.47 -4.39
CA TYR A 136 -1.50 -10.08 -3.24
C TYR A 136 -0.25 -9.31 -3.68
N GLU A 137 0.48 -9.80 -4.69
CA GLU A 137 1.65 -9.11 -5.25
C GLU A 137 1.34 -7.72 -5.78
N ASN A 138 0.24 -7.55 -6.49
CA ASN A 138 -0.18 -6.25 -7.01
C ASN A 138 -0.38 -5.24 -5.87
N VAL A 139 -0.99 -5.67 -4.75
CA VAL A 139 -1.13 -4.80 -3.57
C VAL A 139 0.22 -4.54 -2.90
N MET A 140 1.07 -5.55 -2.75
CA MET A 140 2.41 -5.35 -2.16
C MET A 140 3.22 -4.33 -2.96
N ALA A 141 3.20 -4.44 -4.29
CA ALA A 141 3.86 -3.50 -5.16
C ALA A 141 3.25 -2.09 -5.06
N PHE A 142 1.93 -1.97 -5.03
CA PHE A 142 1.26 -0.69 -4.85
C PHE A 142 1.71 0.02 -3.56
N LEU A 143 1.73 -0.72 -2.44
CA LEU A 143 2.15 -0.19 -1.15
C LEU A 143 3.63 0.18 -1.11
N ALA A 144 4.49 -0.62 -1.75
CA ALA A 144 5.89 -0.29 -1.94
C ALA A 144 6.04 1.00 -2.75
N GLN A 145 5.34 1.13 -3.88
CA GLN A 145 5.36 2.35 -4.69
C GLN A 145 4.85 3.58 -3.92
N MET A 146 3.76 3.46 -3.16
CA MET A 146 3.27 4.55 -2.30
C MET A 146 4.32 4.98 -1.27
N THR A 147 5.04 4.01 -0.71
CA THR A 147 6.07 4.20 0.32
C THR A 147 7.33 4.87 -0.24
N GLU A 148 7.78 4.44 -1.43
CA GLU A 148 8.93 5.05 -2.11
C GLU A 148 8.66 6.54 -2.40
N ASN A 149 7.43 6.85 -2.83
CA ASN A 149 7.00 8.19 -3.25
C ASN A 149 6.47 9.10 -2.12
N ASP A 150 6.68 8.75 -0.84
CA ASP A 150 6.18 9.53 0.31
C ASP A 150 4.66 9.78 0.30
N LEU A 151 3.90 8.98 -0.46
CA LEU A 151 2.44 9.02 -0.45
C LEU A 151 1.87 8.35 0.80
N PHE A 152 2.71 7.55 1.44
CA PHE A 152 2.45 6.76 2.62
C PHE A 152 3.59 7.00 3.63
N LYS A 153 3.26 7.30 4.89
CA LYS A 153 4.27 7.31 5.96
C LYS A 153 4.38 5.90 6.54
N PRO A 154 5.53 5.22 6.39
CA PRO A 154 5.72 3.86 6.93
C PRO A 154 5.41 3.76 8.42
N GLU A 155 5.79 4.80 9.17
CA GLU A 155 5.62 4.93 10.62
C GLU A 155 4.14 4.87 11.08
N GLU A 156 3.19 5.18 10.17
CA GLU A 156 1.75 5.26 10.45
C GLU A 156 0.97 4.02 9.97
N GLY A 157 1.57 3.08 9.24
CA GLY A 157 0.83 1.88 8.82
C GLY A 157 1.60 0.71 8.19
N ILE A 158 2.87 0.88 7.83
CA ILE A 158 3.77 -0.24 7.49
C ILE A 158 4.82 -0.24 8.57
N SER A 159 4.36 -0.67 9.74
CA SER A 159 5.30 -1.08 10.76
C SER A 159 6.13 -2.19 10.14
N TRP A 160 7.43 -2.02 10.01
CA TRP A 160 8.22 -3.13 9.48
C TRP A 160 8.22 -4.34 10.41
N SER A 161 7.74 -4.21 11.66
CA SER A 161 7.28 -5.31 12.53
C SER A 161 5.98 -6.01 12.09
N MET A 162 5.49 -5.72 10.89
CA MET A 162 4.32 -6.37 10.34
C MET A 162 4.63 -7.87 10.17
N PRO A 163 3.78 -8.74 10.73
CA PRO A 163 3.99 -10.19 10.77
C PRO A 163 4.57 -10.76 9.46
N SER A 164 3.97 -10.51 8.30
CA SER A 164 4.44 -11.15 7.06
C SER A 164 5.83 -10.74 6.51
N LEU A 165 6.42 -9.61 6.95
CA LEU A 165 7.76 -9.19 6.51
C LEU A 165 8.81 -9.41 7.60
N THR A 166 8.49 -9.20 8.88
CA THR A 166 9.41 -9.52 9.99
C THR A 166 9.34 -10.95 10.47
N ASP A 167 8.20 -11.62 10.37
CA ASP A 167 8.09 -13.05 10.74
C ASP A 167 8.95 -13.91 9.83
N VAL A 168 9.32 -13.42 8.65
CA VAL A 168 10.31 -14.04 7.77
C VAL A 168 11.69 -14.18 8.44
N PHE A 169 12.01 -13.30 9.40
CA PHE A 169 13.28 -13.30 10.14
C PHE A 169 13.11 -13.43 11.64
N HIS A 170 11.90 -13.62 12.14
CA HIS A 170 11.70 -13.88 13.55
C HIS A 170 12.48 -15.16 13.91
N PRO A 171 13.09 -15.28 15.10
CA PRO A 171 13.80 -16.50 15.50
C PRO A 171 12.93 -17.76 15.40
N ASP A 172 11.60 -17.59 15.50
CA ASP A 172 10.58 -18.63 15.38
C ASP A 172 9.97 -18.71 13.96
N ALA A 173 10.54 -18.01 12.98
CA ALA A 173 10.13 -18.10 11.59
C ALA A 173 10.15 -19.55 11.12
N PRO A 174 9.22 -19.96 10.23
CA PRO A 174 9.34 -21.21 9.52
C PRO A 174 10.73 -21.31 8.88
N SER A 175 11.38 -22.47 9.01
CA SER A 175 12.70 -22.71 8.43
C SER A 175 12.72 -22.61 6.90
N ILE A 176 11.54 -22.75 6.29
CA ILE A 176 11.29 -22.60 4.86
C ILE A 176 10.11 -21.64 4.71
N LEU A 177 10.35 -20.53 4.02
CA LEU A 177 9.33 -19.57 3.67
C LEU A 177 8.50 -20.07 2.50
N ARG A 178 7.27 -19.61 2.46
CA ARG A 178 6.33 -19.87 1.36
C ARG A 178 6.71 -19.01 0.16
N ARG A 179 6.37 -19.50 -1.04
CA ARG A 179 6.62 -18.77 -2.30
C ARG A 179 6.05 -17.34 -2.27
N ALA A 180 4.82 -17.18 -1.81
CA ALA A 180 4.16 -15.88 -1.74
C ALA A 180 4.86 -14.89 -0.80
N GLU A 181 5.49 -15.38 0.28
CA GLU A 181 6.28 -14.55 1.19
C GLU A 181 7.54 -14.03 0.48
N ILE A 182 8.28 -14.90 -0.22
CA ILE A 182 9.43 -14.47 -1.04
C ILE A 182 9.02 -13.47 -2.11
N ARG A 183 7.89 -13.69 -2.79
CA ARG A 183 7.43 -12.80 -3.86
C ARG A 183 7.00 -11.43 -3.33
N CYS A 184 6.33 -11.39 -2.18
CA CYS A 184 6.03 -10.15 -1.45
C CYS A 184 7.29 -9.32 -1.17
N VAL A 185 8.33 -10.00 -0.68
CA VAL A 185 9.62 -9.39 -0.39
C VAL A 185 10.25 -8.82 -1.65
N CYS A 186 10.19 -9.59 -2.74
CA CYS A 186 10.66 -9.11 -4.03
C CYS A 186 9.94 -7.82 -4.45
N MET A 187 8.61 -7.73 -4.28
CA MET A 187 7.87 -6.50 -4.63
C MET A 187 8.39 -5.27 -3.86
N TRP A 188 8.68 -5.43 -2.56
CA TRP A 188 9.25 -4.35 -1.76
C TRP A 188 10.64 -3.92 -2.22
N MET A 189 11.51 -4.88 -2.52
CA MET A 189 12.87 -4.59 -3.02
C MET A 189 12.87 -4.05 -4.44
N ILE A 190 11.88 -4.40 -5.27
CA ILE A 190 11.77 -3.90 -6.64
C ILE A 190 11.25 -2.46 -6.64
N TYR A 191 10.19 -2.17 -5.87
CA TYR A 191 9.44 -0.92 -5.99
C TYR A 191 9.74 0.13 -4.92
N ALA A 192 10.39 -0.25 -3.81
CA ALA A 192 10.78 0.68 -2.76
C ALA A 192 12.21 0.45 -2.20
N PRO A 193 13.22 0.13 -3.02
CA PRO A 193 14.52 -0.29 -2.49
C PRO A 193 15.21 0.82 -1.67
N ASN A 194 15.08 2.09 -2.08
CA ASN A 194 15.73 3.19 -1.36
C ASN A 194 15.06 3.43 -0.02
N ARG A 195 13.71 3.41 0.03
CA ARG A 195 12.98 3.58 1.28
C ARG A 195 13.22 2.44 2.26
N VAL A 196 13.22 1.20 1.77
CA VAL A 196 13.53 0.01 2.58
C VAL A 196 14.96 0.12 3.13
N ARG A 197 15.95 0.41 2.29
CA ARG A 197 17.35 0.57 2.72
C ARG A 197 17.50 1.67 3.75
N LYS A 198 16.93 2.85 3.50
CA LYS A 198 16.98 3.98 4.44
C LYS A 198 16.38 3.60 5.79
N SER A 199 15.25 2.88 5.78
CA SER A 199 14.59 2.39 7.00
C SER A 199 15.45 1.36 7.74
N ALA A 200 16.16 0.50 7.00
CA ALA A 200 17.09 -0.49 7.54
C ALA A 200 18.38 0.08 8.15
N LEU A 201 18.70 1.34 7.83
CA LEU A 201 19.87 2.05 8.35
C LEU A 201 19.54 2.93 9.57
N LEU A 202 18.25 3.13 9.88
CA LEU A 202 17.88 3.91 11.07
C LEU A 202 18.22 3.10 12.33
N PRO A 203 18.88 3.71 13.33
CA PRO A 203 19.19 3.04 14.57
C PRO A 203 17.90 2.62 15.29
N TYR A 204 17.94 1.44 15.90
CA TYR A 204 16.87 0.91 16.74
C TYR A 204 16.43 1.97 17.75
N ARG A 205 15.16 2.38 17.69
CA ARG A 205 14.55 3.21 18.73
C ARG A 205 14.08 2.31 19.86
N ASP A 206 14.69 2.48 21.02
CA ASP A 206 14.52 1.64 22.22
C ASP A 206 13.07 1.58 22.77
N ASP A 207 12.20 2.46 22.30
CA ASP A 207 10.77 2.55 22.66
C ASP A 207 9.83 1.89 21.63
N ALA A 208 10.31 1.57 20.43
CA ALA A 208 9.52 0.93 19.40
C ALA A 208 9.89 -0.55 19.32
N LYS A 209 8.94 -1.44 19.65
CA LYS A 209 8.95 -2.87 19.28
C LYS A 209 9.05 -3.13 17.75
N ASN A 210 9.29 -2.07 16.96
CA ASN A 210 9.13 -2.00 15.52
C ASN A 210 10.40 -1.53 14.78
N GLY A 211 11.54 -1.44 15.48
CA GLY A 211 12.80 -1.02 14.88
C GLY A 211 13.37 -2.06 13.91
N PHE A 212 13.80 -1.61 12.73
CA PHE A 212 14.69 -2.37 11.88
C PHE A 212 16.03 -2.51 12.62
N GLU A 213 16.43 -3.74 12.97
CA GLU A 213 17.80 -4.01 13.38
C GLU A 213 18.73 -3.66 12.22
N LEU A 214 19.83 -2.98 12.52
CA LEU A 214 20.94 -2.88 11.58
C LEU A 214 21.29 -4.28 11.08
N GLY A 215 21.26 -4.46 9.76
CA GLY A 215 21.59 -5.73 9.10
C GLY A 215 20.41 -6.49 8.51
N TYR A 216 19.14 -6.07 8.70
CA TYR A 216 18.03 -6.71 7.98
C TYR A 216 18.20 -6.63 6.47
N TRP A 217 18.69 -5.51 5.93
CA TRP A 217 18.98 -5.38 4.49
C TRP A 217 19.87 -6.51 3.96
N GLU A 218 20.95 -6.84 4.68
CA GLU A 218 21.83 -7.95 4.34
C GLU A 218 21.17 -9.31 4.57
N LYS A 219 20.37 -9.46 5.63
CA LYS A 219 19.58 -10.67 5.88
C LYS A 219 18.59 -10.93 4.73
N TRP A 220 17.91 -9.89 4.22
CA TRP A 220 17.02 -9.96 3.06
C TRP A 220 17.76 -10.39 1.80
N ARG A 221 18.92 -9.79 1.51
CA ARG A 221 19.77 -10.16 0.38
C ARG A 221 20.19 -11.64 0.45
N ALA A 222 20.74 -12.06 1.58
CA ALA A 222 21.18 -13.43 1.79
C ALA A 222 20.02 -14.43 1.69
N LEU A 223 18.84 -14.04 2.18
CA LEU A 223 17.63 -14.83 2.06
C LEU A 223 17.23 -15.02 0.60
N LEU A 224 17.09 -13.94 -0.18
CA LEU A 224 16.76 -14.05 -1.61
C LEU A 224 17.76 -14.92 -2.37
N GLN A 225 19.07 -14.78 -2.07
CA GLN A 225 20.11 -15.61 -2.66
C GLN A 225 19.94 -17.10 -2.31
N LYS A 226 19.68 -17.43 -1.04
CA LYS A 226 19.44 -18.81 -0.59
C LYS A 226 18.26 -19.45 -1.32
N TYR A 227 17.20 -18.69 -1.58
CA TYR A 227 15.96 -19.22 -2.15
C TYR A 227 15.96 -19.31 -3.69
N LEU A 228 16.95 -18.72 -4.39
CA LEU A 228 17.13 -18.89 -5.84
C LEU A 228 17.26 -20.36 -6.25
N ASP A 229 17.98 -21.15 -5.47
CA ASP A 229 18.20 -22.58 -5.74
C ASP A 229 17.03 -23.47 -5.24
N ILE A 230 16.09 -22.90 -4.48
CA ILE A 230 14.96 -23.63 -3.88
C ILE A 230 13.72 -23.48 -4.76
N PHE A 231 13.39 -22.25 -5.18
CA PHE A 231 12.26 -21.99 -6.07
C PHE A 231 12.74 -22.04 -7.52
N LEU A 232 12.39 -23.13 -8.21
CA LEU A 232 12.80 -23.39 -9.60
C LEU A 232 11.82 -22.86 -10.65
N ASP A 233 10.73 -22.20 -10.23
CA ASP A 233 9.80 -21.59 -11.18
C ASP A 233 10.37 -20.27 -11.71
N GLU A 234 10.33 -20.13 -13.04
CA GLU A 234 10.98 -19.04 -13.77
C GLU A 234 10.48 -17.66 -13.32
N ASP A 235 9.17 -17.51 -13.07
CA ASP A 235 8.58 -16.25 -12.64
C ASP A 235 9.11 -15.79 -11.26
N THR A 236 9.21 -16.69 -10.28
CA THR A 236 9.74 -16.33 -8.96
C THR A 236 11.24 -16.08 -9.02
N GLN A 237 12.00 -16.84 -9.82
CA GLN A 237 13.43 -16.59 -10.02
C GLN A 237 13.67 -15.22 -10.66
N ASN A 238 12.90 -14.86 -11.68
CA ASN A 238 12.99 -13.55 -12.33
C ASN A 238 12.70 -12.40 -11.35
N LEU A 239 11.69 -12.55 -10.48
CA LEU A 239 11.42 -11.58 -9.42
C LEU A 239 12.58 -11.47 -8.42
N MET A 240 13.15 -12.59 -7.97
CA MET A 240 14.28 -12.58 -7.04
C MET A 240 15.53 -11.92 -7.66
N HIS A 241 15.83 -12.22 -8.93
CA HIS A 241 16.92 -11.56 -9.65
C HIS A 241 16.69 -10.05 -9.80
N THR A 242 15.47 -9.65 -10.16
CA THR A 242 15.12 -8.22 -10.29
C THR A 242 15.24 -7.52 -8.94
N ALA A 243 14.73 -8.13 -7.87
CA ALA A 243 14.84 -7.62 -6.51
C ALA A 243 16.31 -7.43 -6.08
N LEU A 244 17.17 -8.44 -6.28
CA LEU A 244 18.60 -8.36 -5.96
C LEU A 244 19.30 -7.24 -6.74
N SER A 245 18.98 -7.07 -8.03
CA SER A 245 19.52 -5.99 -8.85
C SER A 245 19.05 -4.59 -8.38
N SER A 246 17.78 -4.45 -7.99
CA SER A 246 17.26 -3.22 -7.38
C SER A 246 17.94 -2.89 -6.05
N MET A 247 18.22 -3.91 -5.22
CA MET A 247 18.98 -3.74 -3.98
C MET A 247 20.40 -3.24 -4.25
N GLU A 248 21.13 -3.86 -5.19
CA GLU A 248 22.48 -3.42 -5.60
C GLU A 248 22.49 -1.99 -6.13
N THR A 249 21.48 -1.62 -6.91
CA THR A 249 21.34 -0.25 -7.43
C THR A 249 21.13 0.74 -6.29
N ALA A 250 20.22 0.44 -5.35
CA ALA A 250 19.97 1.30 -4.21
C ALA A 250 21.17 1.42 -3.27
N GLU A 251 22.09 0.45 -3.26
CA GLU A 251 23.34 0.52 -2.50
C GLU A 251 24.33 1.56 -3.02
N GLN A 252 24.33 1.76 -4.34
CA GLN A 252 25.21 2.72 -5.01
C GLN A 252 24.75 4.16 -4.83
N VAL A 253 23.46 4.39 -4.55
CA VAL A 253 22.95 5.70 -4.19
C VAL A 253 23.47 6.05 -2.79
N THR A 254 24.30 7.08 -2.69
CA THR A 254 24.75 7.61 -1.41
C THR A 254 23.56 8.36 -0.78
N LEU A 255 23.12 7.91 0.39
CA LEU A 255 22.03 8.51 1.17
C LEU A 255 22.50 9.79 1.89
#